data_AF-A0A1S9TYZ4-F1
#
_entry.id   AF-A0A1S9TYZ4-F1
#
_cell.length_a   1.000
_cell.length_b   1.000
_cell.length_c   1.000
_cell.angle_alpha   90.00
_cell.angle_beta   90.00
_cell.angle_gamma   90.00
#
_symmetry.space_group_name_H-M   'P 1'
#
loop_
_entity.id
_entity.type
_entity.pdbx_description
1 polymer ?
#
loop_
_entity_poly.entity_id
_entity_poly.type
_entity_poly.pdbx_seq_one_letter_code
_entity_poly.pdbx_strand_id
1 'polypeptide(L)' 'MKIMSGNSNLPLARAIATYLEIPLTDASVRRFSDEEV' A
#
# COMPACT_ATOMS: atom_id res chain seq x y z
N MET A 1 -11.15 -1.06 10.35
CA MET A 1 -9.85 -1.66 9.98
C MET A 1 -9.16 -0.79 8.94
N LYS A 2 -7.82 -0.91 8.79
CA LYS A 2 -7.03 -0.24 7.75
C LYS A 2 -6.21 -1.27 7.00
N ILE A 3 -6.12 -1.13 5.68
CA ILE A 3 -5.31 -1.97 4.78
C ILE A 3 -4.24 -1.08 4.16
N MET A 4 -2.99 -1.51 4.16
CA MET A 4 -1.86 -0.80 3.56
C MET A 4 -0.89 -1.81 2.95
N SER A 5 -0.23 -1.42 1.87
CA SER A 5 0.89 -2.14 1.28
C SER A 5 1.90 -1.11 0.80
N GLY A 6 3.19 -1.37 1.04
CA GLY A 6 4.28 -0.59 0.44
C GLY A 6 4.50 -1.02 -1.02
N ASN A 7 5.77 -1.18 -1.40
CA ASN A 7 6.14 -1.47 -2.80
C ASN A 7 6.13 -2.96 -3.18
N SER A 8 5.80 -3.86 -2.25
CA SER A 8 5.91 -5.31 -2.48
C SER A 8 4.83 -5.84 -3.43
N ASN A 9 3.54 -5.65 -3.10
CA ASN A 9 2.44 -6.19 -3.91
C ASN A 9 1.17 -5.34 -3.79
N LEU A 10 1.20 -4.16 -4.41
CA LEU A 10 0.06 -3.25 -4.49
C LEU A 10 -1.17 -3.87 -5.19
N PRO A 11 -1.02 -4.66 -6.28
CA PRO A 11 -2.16 -5.30 -6.93
C PRO A 11 -2.95 -6.24 -6.00
N LEU A 12 -2.27 -7.10 -5.23
CA LEU A 12 -2.93 -7.99 -4.28
C LEU A 12 -3.63 -7.22 -3.16
N ALA A 13 -2.96 -6.20 -2.60
CA ALA A 13 -3.55 -5.38 -1.55
C ALA A 13 -4.82 -4.65 -2.03
N ARG A 14 -4.83 -4.18 -3.28
CA ARG A 14 -6.04 -3.60 -3.91
C ARG A 14 -7.14 -4.64 -4.06
N ALA A 15 -6.84 -5.85 -4.52
CA ALA A 15 -7.83 -6.92 -4.65
C ALA A 15 -8.48 -7.28 -3.29
N ILE A 16 -7.68 -7.37 -2.23
CA ILE A 16 -8.18 -7.61 -0.86
C ILE A 16 -9.03 -6.44 -0.37
N ALA A 17 -8.59 -5.20 -0.58
CA ALA A 17 -9.33 -3.99 -0.23
C ALA A 17 -10.69 -3.92 -0.94
N THR A 18 -10.73 -4.23 -2.24
CA THR A 18 -11.97 -4.34 -3.01
C THR A 18 -12.89 -5.45 -2.50
N TYR A 19 -12.35 -6.63 -2.22
CA TYR A 19 -13.14 -7.76 -1.70
C TYR A 19 -13.79 -7.46 -0.35
N LEU A 20 -13.09 -6.72 0.52
CA LEU A 20 -13.58 -6.36 1.86
C LEU A 20 -14.40 -5.07 1.88
N GLU A 21 -14.57 -4.39 0.73
CA GLU A 21 -15.24 -3.08 0.62
C GLU A 21 -14.63 -2.01 1.54
N ILE A 22 -13.31 -2.07 1.78
CA ILE A 22 -12.58 -1.11 2.61
C ILE A 22 -11.51 -0.45 1.74
N PRO A 23 -11.38 0.90 1.73
CA PRO A 23 -10.38 1.57 0.92
C PRO A 23 -8.95 1.21 1.34
N LEU A 24 -8.05 1.09 0.35
CA LEU A 24 -6.62 1.01 0.60
C LEU A 24 -6.12 2.36 1.12
N THR A 25 -5.24 2.33 2.12
CA THR A 25 -4.62 3.54 2.67
C THR A 25 -3.81 4.25 1.59
N ASP A 26 -4.05 5.55 1.44
CA ASP A 26 -3.23 6.41 0.60
C ASP A 26 -1.91 6.71 1.32
N ALA A 27 -0.84 6.09 0.86
CA ALA A 27 0.49 6.19 1.44
C ALA A 27 1.54 6.17 0.34
N SER A 28 2.55 7.04 0.46
CA SER A 28 3.70 7.08 -0.43
C SER A 28 4.88 6.37 0.22
N VAL A 29 5.29 5.22 -0.32
CA VAL A 29 6.51 4.52 0.09
C VAL A 29 7.56 4.70 -1.00
N ARG A 30 8.57 5.53 -0.74
CA ARG A 30 9.64 5.87 -1.69
C ARG A 30 10.94 6.08 -0.92
N ARG A 31 12.06 5.97 -1.63
CA ARG A 31 13.37 6.27 -1.03
C ARG A 31 13.68 7.77 -1.07
N PHE A 32 14.42 8.23 -0.08
CA PHE A 32 15.11 9.52 -0.08
C PHE A 32 16.39 9.45 -0.92
N SER A 33 17.03 10.58 -1.19
CA SER A 33 18.22 10.67 -2.04
C SER A 33 19.46 9.97 -1.47
N ASP A 34 19.44 9.67 -0.18
CA ASP A 34 20.45 8.92 0.58
C ASP A 34 20.08 7.43 0.78
N GLU A 35 19.10 6.94 0.00
CA GLU A 35 18.60 5.55 -0.01
C GLU A 35 17.82 5.12 1.24
N GLU A 36 17.51 6.03 2.17
CA GLU A 36 16.60 5.73 3.28
C GLU A 36 15.16 5.50 2.77
N VAL A 37 14.42 4.56 3.38
CA VAL A 37 13.03 4.20 3.03
C VAL A 37 12.06 4.73 4.09
#